data_AF-A0A8H5VYF3-F1
#
_entry.id   AF-A0A8H5VYF3-F1
#
_cell.length_a   1.000
_cell.length_b   1.000
_cell.length_c   1.000
_cell.angle_alpha   90.00
_cell.angle_beta   90.00
_cell.angle_gamma   90.00
#
_symmetry.space_group_name_H-M   'P 1'
#
loop_
_entity.id
_entity.type
_entity.pdbx_description
1 polymer ?
#
loop_
_entity_poly.entity_id
_entity_poly.type
_entity_poly.pdbx_seq_one_letter_code
_entity_poly.pdbx_strand_id
1 'polypeptide(L)'
;MCQLTNGISNWVKESVLTEAEPKGRGYVIETWILIAQHLFQLSNFDGLVAVTSGLDDTSVLRLKQSWDAVSVQAKESFRSLRRIIDPSENHKTLRALFSSSSI
;
A
#
# COMPACT_ATOMS: atom_id res chain seq x y z
N MET A 1 9.04 1.32 13.27
CA MET A 1 7.77 0.74 12.80
C MET A 1 7.38 -0.36 13.78
N CYS A 2 6.24 -0.21 14.45
CA CYS A 2 5.87 -1.00 15.64
C CYS A 2 5.58 -2.48 15.27
N GLN A 3 5.77 -3.41 16.22
CA GLN A 3 5.57 -4.85 15.96
C GLN A 3 4.17 -5.20 15.41
N LEU A 4 3.15 -4.42 15.78
CA LEU A 4 1.77 -4.58 15.31
C LEU A 4 1.61 -4.33 13.81
N THR A 5 2.25 -3.28 13.28
CA THR A 5 2.19 -2.98 11.85
C THR A 5 2.87 -4.09 11.03
N ASN A 6 3.92 -4.71 11.58
CA ASN A 6 4.58 -5.85 10.93
C ASN A 6 3.69 -7.09 10.88
N GLY A 7 2.91 -7.35 11.94
CA GLY A 7 1.94 -8.45 11.97
C GLY A 7 0.86 -8.29 10.91
N ILE A 8 0.28 -7.09 10.78
CA ILE A 8 -0.72 -6.78 9.77
C ILE A 8 -0.12 -6.90 8.36
N SER A 9 1.06 -6.33 8.11
CA SER A 9 1.73 -6.45 6.80
C SER A 9 2.00 -7.90 6.43
N ASN A 10 2.40 -8.75 7.39
CA ASN A 10 2.60 -10.17 7.13
C ASN A 10 1.30 -10.91 6.84
N TRP A 11 0.23 -10.62 7.59
CA TRP A 11 -1.08 -11.22 7.34
C TRP A 11 -1.62 -10.87 5.95
N VAL A 12 -1.45 -9.61 5.51
CA VAL A 12 -1.80 -9.19 4.15
C VAL A 12 -1.05 -10.03 3.12
N LYS A 13 0.27 -10.19 3.27
CA LYS A 13 1.09 -11.02 2.36
C LYS A 13 0.62 -12.47 2.35
N GLU A 14 0.46 -13.08 3.52
CA GLU A 14 0.03 -14.47 3.66
C GLU A 14 -1.34 -14.71 3.04
N SER A 15 -2.30 -13.79 3.24
CA SER A 15 -3.64 -13.90 2.65
C SER A 15 -3.61 -13.92 1.13
N VAL A 16 -2.72 -13.13 0.50
CA VAL A 16 -2.53 -13.12 -0.96
C VAL A 16 -1.79 -14.37 -1.42
N LEU A 17 -0.76 -14.81 -0.68
CA LEU A 17 0.09 -15.94 -1.09
C LEU A 17 -0.56 -17.31 -0.87
N THR A 18 -1.52 -17.41 0.05
CA THR A 18 -2.24 -18.66 0.35
C THR A 18 -3.30 -18.97 -0.71
N GLU A 19 -3.80 -17.96 -1.42
CA GLU A 19 -4.77 -18.16 -2.49
C GLU A 19 -4.10 -18.70 -3.76
N ALA A 20 -4.57 -19.86 -4.23
CA ALA A 20 -3.92 -20.65 -5.26
C ALA A 20 -4.18 -20.08 -6.67
N GLU A 21 -5.38 -19.55 -6.91
CA GLU A 21 -5.75 -19.05 -8.24
C GLU A 21 -5.31 -17.59 -8.45
N PRO A 22 -4.68 -17.25 -9.60
CA PRO A 22 -4.30 -15.87 -9.89
C PRO A 22 -5.44 -14.86 -9.80
N LYS A 23 -6.65 -15.23 -10.24
CA LYS A 23 -7.84 -14.38 -10.16
C LYS A 23 -8.32 -14.20 -8.72
N GLY A 24 -8.35 -15.29 -7.94
CA GLY A 24 -8.65 -15.23 -6.50
C GLY A 24 -7.69 -14.29 -5.76
N ARG A 25 -6.39 -14.40 -6.04
CA ARG A 25 -5.38 -13.46 -5.51
C ARG A 25 -5.66 -12.01 -5.90
N GLY A 26 -6.07 -11.76 -7.15
CA GLY A 26 -6.47 -10.43 -7.60
C GLY A 26 -7.62 -9.85 -6.76
N TYR A 27 -8.64 -10.66 -6.48
CA TYR A 27 -9.76 -10.26 -5.62
C TYR A 27 -9.32 -9.96 -4.18
N VAL A 28 -8.43 -10.78 -3.61
CA VAL A 28 -7.86 -10.53 -2.27
C VAL A 28 -7.08 -9.21 -2.25
N ILE A 29 -6.25 -8.95 -3.26
CA ILE A 29 -5.51 -7.68 -3.40
C ILE A 29 -6.48 -6.50 -3.46
N GLU A 30 -7.53 -6.58 -4.29
CA GLU A 30 -8.52 -5.51 -4.44
C GLU A 30 -9.28 -5.24 -3.14
N THR A 31 -9.61 -6.30 -2.39
CA THR A 31 -10.23 -6.19 -1.06
C THR A 31 -9.31 -5.44 -0.09
N TRP A 32 -8.01 -5.75 -0.08
CA TRP A 32 -7.05 -5.03 0.76
C TRP A 32 -6.88 -3.57 0.38
N ILE A 33 -6.94 -3.25 -0.91
CA ILE A 33 -6.92 -1.86 -1.39
C ILE A 33 -8.16 -1.11 -0.87
N LEU A 34 -9.34 -1.72 -0.93
CA LEU A 34 -10.56 -1.13 -0.39
C LEU A 34 -10.47 -0.90 1.13
N ILE A 35 -9.94 -1.88 1.88
CA ILE A 35 -9.70 -1.73 3.32
C ILE A 35 -8.74 -0.56 3.58
N ALA A 36 -7.67 -0.43 2.79
CA ALA A 36 -6.73 0.68 2.90
C ALA A 36 -7.42 2.04 2.65
N GLN A 37 -8.33 2.14 1.69
CA GLN A 37 -9.14 3.35 1.47
C GLN A 37 -10.01 3.70 2.69
N HIS A 38 -10.65 2.70 3.31
CA HIS A 38 -11.42 2.93 4.53
C HIS A 38 -10.55 3.34 5.71
N LEU A 39 -9.37 2.74 5.87
CA LEU A 39 -8.41 3.14 6.90
C LEU A 39 -7.97 4.60 6.73
N PHE A 40 -7.78 5.04 5.49
CA PHE A 40 -7.50 6.44 5.18
C PHE A 40 -8.67 7.36 5.57
N GLN A 41 -9.91 7.00 5.25
CA GLN A 41 -11.11 7.76 5.64
C GLN A 41 -11.27 7.88 7.16
N LEU A 42 -10.89 6.83 7.89
CA LEU A 42 -10.92 6.79 9.35
C LEU A 42 -9.72 7.49 10.01
N SER A 43 -8.81 8.09 9.22
CA SER A 43 -7.55 8.66 9.71
C SER A 43 -6.66 7.65 10.47
N ASN A 44 -6.81 6.35 10.20
CA ASN A 44 -5.98 5.30 10.77
C ASN A 44 -4.75 5.08 9.88
N PHE A 45 -3.76 5.97 10.04
CA PHE A 45 -2.54 5.97 9.24
C PHE A 45 -1.61 4.79 9.54
N ASP A 46 -1.57 4.31 10.79
CA ASP A 46 -0.75 3.14 11.14
C ASP A 46 -1.23 1.87 10.43
N GLY A 47 -2.55 1.65 10.42
CA GLY A 47 -3.16 0.54 9.67
C GLY A 47 -2.98 0.71 8.16
N LEU A 48 -3.16 1.93 7.65
CA LEU A 48 -2.96 2.24 6.23
C LEU A 48 -1.54 1.92 5.78
N VAL A 49 -0.53 2.35 6.54
CA VAL A 49 0.88 2.04 6.27
C VAL A 49 1.10 0.53 6.32
N ALA A 50 0.59 -0.16 7.34
CA ALA A 50 0.75 -1.61 7.46
C ALA A 50 0.17 -2.39 6.27
N VAL A 51 -1.05 -2.06 5.83
CA VAL A 51 -1.70 -2.72 4.69
C VAL A 51 -0.95 -2.40 3.40
N THR A 52 -0.64 -1.13 3.16
CA THR A 52 0.05 -0.70 1.94
C THR A 52 1.44 -1.32 1.85
N SER A 53 2.20 -1.40 2.94
CA SER A 53 3.51 -2.07 2.98
C SER A 53 3.41 -3.58 2.74
N GLY A 54 2.33 -4.23 3.18
CA GLY A 54 2.09 -5.65 2.88
C GLY A 54 1.87 -5.89 1.38
N LEU A 55 1.10 -5.02 0.73
CA LEU A 55 0.85 -5.09 -0.71
C LEU A 55 2.06 -4.65 -1.57
N ASP A 56 2.88 -3.72 -1.05
CA ASP A 56 4.09 -3.21 -1.72
C ASP A 56 5.32 -4.11 -1.51
N ASP A 57 5.17 -5.22 -0.78
CA ASP A 57 6.21 -6.22 -0.60
C ASP A 57 6.54 -6.89 -1.95
N THR A 58 7.84 -7.13 -2.19
CA THR A 58 8.33 -7.70 -3.45
C THR A 58 7.71 -9.06 -3.75
N SER A 59 7.37 -9.85 -2.72
CA SER A 59 6.73 -11.16 -2.87
C SER A 59 5.33 -11.07 -3.48
N VAL A 60 4.61 -9.97 -3.25
CA VAL A 60 3.27 -9.69 -3.77
C VAL A 60 3.36 -8.93 -5.10
N LEU A 61 4.20 -7.90 -5.21
CA LEU A 61 4.33 -7.08 -6.43
C LEU A 61 4.78 -7.88 -7.66
N ARG A 62 5.56 -8.95 -7.47
CA ARG A 62 6.02 -9.82 -8.58
C ARG A 62 4.90 -10.66 -9.22
N LEU A 63 3.73 -10.78 -8.60
CA LEU A 63 2.61 -11.62 -9.05
C LEU A 63 1.82 -10.98 -10.19
N LYS A 64 2.46 -10.78 -11.35
CA LYS A 64 1.89 -10.03 -12.50
C LYS A 64 0.47 -10.47 -12.88
N GLN A 65 0.26 -11.77 -13.05
CA GLN A 65 -1.05 -12.32 -13.43
C GLN A 65 -2.17 -12.00 -12.41
N SER A 66 -1.82 -11.89 -11.13
CA SER A 66 -2.77 -11.51 -10.09
C SER A 66 -3.06 -10.02 -10.13
N TRP A 67 -2.04 -9.18 -10.33
CA TRP A 67 -2.22 -7.74 -10.54
C TRP A 67 -2.96 -7.40 -11.83
N ASP A 68 -2.88 -8.23 -12.86
CA ASP A 68 -3.66 -8.08 -14.09
C ASP A 68 -5.16 -8.32 -13.85
N ALA A 69 -5.50 -9.20 -12.92
CA ALA A 69 -6.89 -9.47 -12.52
C ALA A 69 -7.50 -8.37 -11.63
N VAL A 70 -6.68 -7.50 -11.02
CA VAL A 70 -7.15 -6.33 -10.25
C VAL A 70 -7.70 -5.27 -11.20
N SER A 71 -8.79 -4.60 -10.82
CA SER A 71 -9.35 -3.51 -11.62
C SER A 71 -8.37 -2.32 -11.77
N VAL A 72 -8.51 -1.57 -12.87
CA VAL A 72 -7.67 -0.37 -13.11
C VAL A 72 -7.91 0.67 -12.01
N GLN A 73 -9.17 0.86 -11.61
CA GLN A 73 -9.56 1.81 -10.56
C GLN A 73 -8.93 1.47 -9.20
N ALA A 74 -8.90 0.18 -8.82
CA ALA A 74 -8.24 -0.25 -7.60
C ALA A 74 -6.72 -0.02 -7.67
N LYS A 75 -6.08 -0.31 -8.82
CA LYS A 75 -4.65 -0.03 -9.04
C LYS A 75 -4.32 1.46 -8.92
N GLU A 76 -5.16 2.35 -9.44
CA GLU A 76 -5.01 3.81 -9.31
C GLU A 76 -5.19 4.28 -7.86
N SER A 77 -6.17 3.70 -7.16
CA SER A 77 -6.40 3.97 -5.74
C SER A 77 -5.19 3.57 -4.90
N PHE A 78 -4.64 2.37 -5.13
CA PHE A 78 -3.42 1.90 -4.47
C PHE A 78 -2.23 2.83 -4.70
N ARG A 79 -2.01 3.28 -5.95
CA ARG A 79 -0.95 4.27 -6.27
C ARG A 79 -1.14 5.59 -5.50
N SER A 80 -2.38 6.04 -5.36
CA SER A 80 -2.71 7.27 -4.65
C SER A 80 -2.43 7.13 -3.14
N LEU A 81 -2.86 6.03 -2.53
CA LEU A 81 -2.57 5.69 -1.13
C LEU A 81 -1.06 5.58 -0.88
N ARG A 82 -0.32 4.94 -1.80
CA ARG A 82 1.13 4.82 -1.72
C ARG A 82 1.84 6.18 -1.74
N ARG A 83 1.36 7.15 -2.53
CA ARG A 83 1.90 8.52 -2.52
C ARG A 83 1.65 9.24 -1.21
N ILE A 84 0.48 9.05 -0.60
CA ILE A 84 0.10 9.69 0.67
C ILE A 84 1.04 9.25 1.80
N ILE A 85 1.43 7.97 1.81
CA ILE A 85 2.30 7.42 2.86
C ILE A 85 3.80 7.52 2.54
N ASP A 86 4.17 7.96 1.32
CA ASP A 86 5.57 8.03 0.89
C ASP A 86 6.30 9.19 1.62
N PRO A 87 7.27 8.90 2.51
CA PRO A 87 8.00 9.94 3.23
C PRO A 87 8.90 10.77 2.29
N SER A 88 9.26 10.24 1.11
CA SER A 88 10.18 10.87 0.18
C SER A 88 9.57 12.07 -0.56
N GLU A 89 8.26 12.05 -0.82
CA GLU A 89 7.52 13.20 -1.35
C GLU A 89 7.36 14.30 -0.28
N ASN A 90 7.13 13.92 0.99
CA ASN A 90 7.18 14.85 2.12
C ASN A 90 8.56 15.51 2.28
N HIS A 91 9.64 14.74 2.12
CA HIS A 91 11.01 15.28 2.15
C HIS A 91 11.40 16.11 0.92
N LYS A 92 10.79 15.91 -0.26
CA LYS A 92 11.02 16.81 -1.41
C LYS A 92 10.44 18.19 -1.15
N THR A 93 9.22 18.25 -0.62
CA THR A 93 8.58 19.51 -0.21
C THR A 93 9.36 20.21 0.89
N LEU A 94 9.80 19.46 1.92
CA LEU A 94 10.65 20.01 2.99
C LEU A 94 12.00 20.50 2.45
N ARG A 95 12.70 19.73 1.60
CA ARG A 95 13.99 20.14 1.00
C ARG A 95 13.85 21.35 0.09
N ALA A 96 12.77 21.47 -0.67
CA ALA A 96 12.49 22.65 -1.50
C ALA A 96 12.30 23.92 -0.64
N LEU A 97 11.63 23.81 0.51
CA LEU A 97 11.46 24.91 1.45
C LEU A 97 12.77 25.34 2.14
N PHE A 98 13.64 24.38 2.50
CA PHE A 98 14.96 24.71 3.07
C PHE A 98 15.94 25.28 2.04
N SER A 99 15.79 24.95 0.76
CA SER A 99 16.59 25.55 -0.32
C SER A 99 16.20 27.01 -0.64
N SER A 100 14.97 27.43 -0.34
CA SER A 100 14.50 28.80 -0.62
C SER A 100 14.65 29.77 0.56
N SER A 101 15.16 29.30 1.70
CA SER A 101 15.25 30.09 2.94
C SER A 101 16.68 30.52 3.31
N SER A 102 17.65 30.29 2.44
CA SER A 102 19.00 30.87 2.59
C SER A 102 19.07 32.19 1.82
N ILE A 103 18.68 33.27 2.48
CA ILE A 103 19.11 34.65 2.17
C ILE A 103 20.22 35.00 3.17
#